data_AF-B8CG58-F1
#
_entry.id   AF-B8CG58-F1
#
_cell.length_a   1.000
_cell.length_b   1.000
_cell.length_c   1.000
_cell.angle_alpha   90.00
_cell.angle_beta   90.00
_cell.angle_gamma   90.00
#
_symmetry.space_group_name_H-M   'P 1'
#
loop_
_entity.id
_entity.type
_entity.pdbx_description
1 polymer ?
#
loop_
_entity_poly.entity_id
_entity_poly.type
_entity_poly.pdbx_seq_one_letter_code
_entity_poly.pdbx_strand_id
1 'polypeptide(L)'
;MTTVLEISYSDAVVHVPIERAYRLSRYRAGDAAIKPRLSRVKGEAWSKAKRKVEANTVQMAEDVLALYATRETLNRSPFDPSLEGKVKTFATSFPFEPTPDQKKCFEDVENDMVWRSRPMDRLICGDVGFGKTEVAMRALFRAVANGRQAALLAPTGVLAAQHFKQIVRRM
;
A
#
# COMPACT_ATOMS: atom_id res chain seq x y z
N MET A 1 -29.09 37.02 -10.58
CA MET A 1 -29.52 35.88 -9.75
C MET A 1 -28.26 35.18 -9.26
N THR A 2 -28.08 35.05 -7.95
CA THR A 2 -26.90 34.38 -7.38
C THR A 2 -27.16 32.88 -7.36
N THR A 3 -26.34 32.10 -8.06
CA THR A 3 -26.44 30.63 -8.06
C THR A 3 -25.99 30.08 -6.71
N VAL A 4 -26.82 29.24 -6.11
CA VAL A 4 -26.55 28.60 -4.80
C VAL A 4 -26.70 27.09 -4.93
N LEU A 5 -25.96 26.37 -4.08
CA LEU A 5 -26.11 24.93 -3.87
C LEU A 5 -26.92 24.70 -2.59
N GLU A 6 -27.96 23.89 -2.68
CA GLU A 6 -28.78 23.50 -1.54
C GLU A 6 -28.22 22.22 -0.89
N ILE A 7 -27.91 22.28 0.42
CA ILE A 7 -27.35 21.15 1.17
C ILE A 7 -28.26 20.83 2.37
N SER A 8 -28.90 19.66 2.33
CA SER A 8 -29.75 19.19 3.43
C SER A 8 -28.93 18.59 4.57
N TYR A 9 -29.18 19.07 5.78
CA TYR A 9 -28.71 18.52 7.06
C TYR A 9 -29.85 17.78 7.76
N SER A 10 -29.58 17.16 8.91
CA SER A 10 -30.60 16.42 9.66
C SER A 10 -31.72 17.29 10.22
N ASP A 11 -31.46 18.57 10.45
CA ASP A 11 -32.35 19.52 11.14
C ASP A 11 -32.67 20.79 10.32
N ALA A 12 -31.99 21.02 9.19
CA ALA A 12 -32.17 22.22 8.36
C ALA A 12 -31.59 22.04 6.95
N VAL A 13 -31.81 23.04 6.09
CA VAL A 13 -31.20 23.16 4.77
C VAL A 13 -30.28 24.39 4.74
N VAL A 14 -29.06 24.22 4.22
CA VAL A 14 -28.06 25.30 4.10
C VAL A 14 -27.83 25.62 2.63
N HIS A 15 -27.99 26.89 2.26
CA HIS A 15 -27.67 27.40 0.93
C HIS A 15 -26.21 27.86 0.90
N VAL A 16 -25.41 27.23 0.06
CA VAL A 16 -23.99 27.54 -0.13
C VAL A 16 -23.84 28.31 -1.44
N PRO A 17 -23.41 29.58 -1.42
CA PRO A 17 -23.10 30.32 -2.63
C PRO A 17 -22.04 29.61 -3.47
N ILE A 18 -22.15 29.68 -4.81
CA ILE A 18 -21.22 29.00 -5.71
C ILE A 18 -19.75 29.40 -5.46
N GLU A 19 -19.49 30.64 -5.02
CA GLU A 19 -18.12 31.08 -4.70
C GLU A 19 -17.50 30.33 -3.50
N ARG A 20 -18.33 29.67 -2.68
CA ARG A 20 -17.91 28.86 -1.52
C ARG A 20 -17.98 27.36 -1.77
N ALA A 21 -18.30 26.93 -3.00
CA ALA A 21 -18.41 25.52 -3.35
C ALA A 21 -17.10 24.73 -3.15
N TYR A 22 -15.93 25.39 -3.15
CA TYR A 22 -14.63 24.77 -2.87
C TYR A 22 -14.51 24.14 -1.47
N ARG A 23 -15.42 24.46 -0.54
CA ARG A 23 -15.49 23.85 0.80
C ARG A 23 -16.27 22.54 0.82
N LEU A 24 -16.92 22.18 -0.28
CA LEU A 24 -17.68 20.96 -0.40
C LEU A 24 -16.80 19.88 -1.03
N SER A 25 -16.97 18.66 -0.54
CA SER A 25 -16.34 17.48 -1.11
C SER A 25 -17.37 16.37 -1.17
N ARG A 26 -17.41 15.67 -2.31
CA ARG A 26 -18.32 14.54 -2.46
C ARG A 26 -17.93 13.48 -1.44
N TYR A 27 -18.87 13.12 -0.57
CA TYR A 27 -18.68 12.01 0.37
C TYR A 27 -18.43 10.71 -0.41
N ARG A 28 -17.39 9.97 -0.02
CA ARG A 28 -17.04 8.66 -0.58
C ARG A 28 -16.92 7.68 0.58
N ALA A 29 -17.79 6.66 0.61
CA ALA A 29 -17.81 5.64 1.66
C ALA A 29 -16.88 4.43 1.38
N GLY A 30 -16.09 4.48 0.31
CA GLY A 30 -15.35 3.31 -0.19
C GLY A 30 -16.30 2.25 -0.75
N ASP A 31 -15.93 0.97 -0.59
CA ASP A 31 -16.70 -0.20 -1.09
C ASP A 31 -17.96 -0.50 -0.29
N ALA A 32 -18.14 0.14 0.86
CA ALA A 32 -19.33 -0.05 1.68
C ALA A 32 -20.42 0.94 1.25
N ALA A 33 -21.59 0.44 0.84
CA ALA A 33 -22.78 1.24 0.55
C ALA A 33 -23.43 1.78 1.85
N ILE A 34 -22.64 2.46 2.69
CA ILE A 34 -23.09 3.05 3.95
C ILE A 34 -23.66 4.42 3.64
N LYS A 35 -24.99 4.58 3.82
CA LYS A 35 -25.61 5.91 3.81
C LYS A 35 -25.07 6.71 5.01
N PRO A 36 -24.46 7.89 4.79
CA PRO A 36 -23.94 8.68 5.89
C PRO A 36 -25.09 9.21 6.74
N ARG A 37 -24.88 9.24 8.06
CA ARG A 37 -25.80 9.97 8.95
C ARG A 37 -25.60 11.47 8.74
N LEU A 38 -26.68 12.19 8.45
CA LEU A 38 -26.62 13.64 8.28
C LEU A 38 -26.27 14.30 9.61
N SER A 39 -25.34 15.27 9.56
CA SER A 39 -24.99 16.07 10.73
C SER A 39 -26.07 17.12 11.02
N ARG A 40 -26.06 17.71 12.23
CA ARG A 40 -26.82 18.92 12.54
C ARG A 40 -26.02 20.16 12.14
N VAL A 41 -26.67 21.23 11.70
CA VAL A 41 -25.98 22.45 11.24
C VAL A 41 -25.17 23.11 12.37
N LYS A 42 -25.75 23.22 13.56
CA LYS A 42 -25.09 23.80 14.76
C LYS A 42 -24.83 22.74 15.84
N GLY A 43 -24.22 21.63 15.44
CA GLY A 43 -23.88 20.52 16.35
C GLY A 43 -22.38 20.44 16.68
N GLU A 44 -22.05 20.05 17.91
CA GLU A 44 -20.65 19.79 18.29
C GLU A 44 -20.08 18.48 17.72
N ALA A 45 -20.95 17.57 17.28
CA ALA A 45 -20.56 16.24 16.80
C ALA A 45 -19.54 16.31 15.66
N TRP A 46 -19.74 17.22 14.70
CA TRP A 46 -18.79 17.44 13.60
C TRP A 46 -17.43 17.94 14.10
N SER A 47 -17.43 18.94 14.98
CA SER A 47 -16.19 19.49 15.57
C SER A 47 -15.42 18.44 16.36
N LYS A 48 -16.11 17.64 17.19
CA LYS A 48 -15.52 16.53 17.96
C LYS A 48 -14.97 15.44 17.03
N ALA A 49 -15.73 15.04 16.01
CA ALA A 49 -15.28 14.06 15.03
C ALA A 49 -14.04 14.55 14.27
N LYS A 50 -14.06 15.81 13.81
CA LYS A 50 -12.92 16.44 13.12
C LYS A 50 -11.67 16.45 14.00
N ARG A 51 -11.76 16.95 15.24
CA ARG A 51 -10.64 16.97 16.19
C ARG A 51 -10.07 15.57 16.45
N LYS A 52 -10.94 14.57 16.60
CA LYS A 52 -10.52 13.18 16.80
C LYS A 52 -9.76 12.64 15.57
N VAL A 53 -10.26 12.88 14.37
CA VAL A 53 -9.60 12.45 13.12
C VAL A 53 -8.27 13.18 12.93
N GLU A 54 -8.21 14.48 13.23
CA GLU A 54 -6.96 15.26 13.17
C GLU A 54 -5.92 14.68 14.14
N ALA A 55 -6.28 14.46 15.40
CA ALA A 55 -5.39 13.86 16.39
C ALA A 55 -4.90 12.47 15.98
N ASN A 56 -5.81 11.60 15.51
CA ASN A 56 -5.43 10.26 15.03
C ASN A 56 -4.52 10.31 13.80
N THR A 57 -4.75 11.26 12.89
CA THR A 57 -3.90 11.44 11.70
C THR A 57 -2.50 11.87 12.10
N VAL A 58 -2.37 12.80 13.05
CA VAL A 58 -1.07 13.23 13.58
C VAL A 58 -0.35 12.07 14.25
N GLN A 59 -1.03 11.31 15.11
CA GLN A 59 -0.45 10.15 15.77
C GLN A 59 0.05 9.11 14.76
N MET A 60 -0.74 8.80 13.73
CA MET A 60 -0.33 7.86 12.67
C MET A 60 0.90 8.38 11.91
N ALA A 61 0.97 9.68 11.64
CA ALA A 61 2.14 10.27 10.98
C ALA A 61 3.40 10.19 11.86
N GLU A 62 3.25 10.43 13.16
CA GLU A 62 4.33 10.26 14.14
C GLU A 62 4.81 8.81 14.22
N ASP A 63 3.89 7.84 14.27
CA ASP A 63 4.21 6.42 14.32
C ASP A 63 4.98 5.97 13.06
N VAL A 64 4.53 6.41 11.87
CA VAL A 64 5.21 6.14 10.60
C VAL A 64 6.60 6.77 10.59
N LEU A 65 6.73 8.02 11.04
CA LEU A 65 8.02 8.71 11.11
C LEU A 65 8.99 8.00 12.07
N ALA A 66 8.50 7.62 13.25
CA ALA A 66 9.29 6.90 14.25
C ALA A 66 9.76 5.52 13.74
N LEU A 67 8.89 4.81 13.01
CA LEU A 67 9.24 3.55 12.35
C LEU A 67 10.38 3.76 11.35
N TYR A 68 10.28 4.75 10.45
CA TYR A 68 11.33 5.01 9.46
C TYR A 68 12.62 5.53 10.09
N ALA A 69 12.54 6.41 11.09
CA ALA A 69 13.71 6.87 11.84
C ALA A 69 14.47 5.70 12.47
N THR A 70 13.74 4.77 13.09
CA THR A 70 14.34 3.55 13.65
C THR A 70 15.00 2.72 12.55
N ARG A 71 14.32 2.51 11.42
CA ARG A 71 14.84 1.72 10.30
C ARG A 71 16.09 2.30 9.64
N GLU A 72 16.23 3.62 9.56
CA GLU A 72 17.43 4.28 9.03
C GLU A 72 18.67 4.02 9.90
N THR A 73 18.49 3.75 11.20
CA THR A 73 19.59 3.38 12.09
C THR A 73 19.97 1.89 12.02
N LEU A 74 19.08 1.05 11.48
CA LEU A 74 19.32 -0.38 11.38
C LEU A 74 20.15 -0.69 10.13
N ASN A 75 21.19 -1.49 10.32
CA ASN A 75 21.98 -2.04 9.23
C ASN A 75 21.79 -3.56 9.13
N ARG A 76 21.80 -4.05 7.90
CA ARG A 76 21.89 -5.47 7.55
C ARG A 76 23.01 -5.66 6.54
N SER A 77 23.51 -6.88 6.44
CA SER A 77 24.36 -7.25 5.31
C SER A 77 23.52 -7.22 4.02
N PRO A 78 23.99 -6.53 2.96
CA PRO A 78 23.43 -6.69 1.63
C PRO A 78 23.54 -8.14 1.14
N PHE A 79 22.69 -8.53 0.20
CA PHE A 79 22.78 -9.84 -0.46
C PHE A 79 23.89 -9.84 -1.50
N ASP A 80 24.52 -10.99 -1.71
CA ASP A 80 25.68 -11.13 -2.58
C ASP A 80 25.29 -10.87 -4.06
N PRO A 81 25.85 -9.82 -4.70
CA PRO A 81 25.56 -9.52 -6.10
C PRO A 81 26.04 -10.60 -7.06
N SER A 82 27.02 -11.44 -6.67
CA SER A 82 27.51 -12.53 -7.51
C SER A 82 26.43 -13.60 -7.78
N LEU A 83 25.42 -13.69 -6.91
CA LEU A 83 24.31 -14.62 -7.03
C LEU A 83 23.19 -14.13 -7.95
N GLU A 84 23.27 -12.90 -8.46
CA GLU A 84 22.24 -12.34 -9.35
C GLU A 84 22.05 -13.18 -10.62
N GLY A 85 23.12 -13.82 -11.11
CA GLY A 85 23.04 -14.76 -12.23
C GLY A 85 22.03 -15.89 -11.98
N LYS A 86 21.96 -16.44 -10.75
CA LYS A 86 21.00 -17.49 -10.39
C LYS A 86 19.56 -16.97 -10.40
N VAL A 87 19.34 -15.74 -9.91
CA VAL A 87 18.01 -15.09 -9.91
C VAL A 87 17.56 -14.83 -11.35
N LYS A 88 18.46 -14.38 -12.23
CA LYS A 88 18.19 -14.22 -13.66
C LYS A 88 17.84 -15.54 -14.33
N THR A 89 18.55 -16.63 -14.05
CA THR A 89 18.18 -17.97 -14.55
C THR A 89 16.82 -18.42 -14.02
N PHE A 90 16.50 -18.18 -12.75
CA PHE A 90 15.16 -18.44 -12.22
C PHE A 90 14.09 -17.59 -12.93
N ALA A 91 14.41 -16.34 -13.26
CA ALA A 91 13.50 -15.45 -13.98
C ALA A 91 13.16 -15.92 -15.40
N THR A 92 14.05 -16.65 -16.08
CA THR A 92 13.76 -17.18 -17.43
C THR A 92 12.72 -18.31 -17.44
N SER A 93 12.45 -18.95 -16.30
CA SER A 93 11.35 -19.93 -16.20
C SER A 93 9.96 -19.28 -16.13
N PHE A 94 9.89 -17.94 -16.04
CA PHE A 94 8.63 -17.22 -16.10
C PHE A 94 8.20 -17.08 -17.56
N PRO A 95 7.05 -17.66 -17.97
CA PRO A 95 6.69 -17.80 -19.38
C PRO A 95 6.12 -16.52 -20.01
N PHE A 96 6.09 -15.41 -19.29
CA PHE A 96 5.50 -14.15 -19.74
C PHE A 96 6.57 -13.06 -19.82
N GLU A 97 6.50 -12.24 -20.86
CA GLU A 97 7.35 -11.06 -20.97
C GLU A 97 6.92 -9.99 -19.95
N PRO A 98 7.82 -9.52 -19.07
CA PRO A 98 7.44 -8.54 -18.08
C PRO A 98 7.12 -7.17 -18.69
N THR A 99 6.10 -6.49 -18.13
CA THR A 99 5.78 -5.10 -18.49
C THR A 99 6.88 -4.14 -17.99
N PRO A 100 6.97 -2.90 -18.53
CA PRO A 100 7.92 -1.91 -18.03
C PRO A 100 7.81 -1.65 -16.52
N ASP A 101 6.58 -1.59 -15.99
CA ASP A 101 6.35 -1.38 -14.56
C ASP A 101 6.80 -2.59 -13.72
N GLN A 102 6.62 -3.82 -14.23
CA GLN A 102 7.14 -5.02 -13.58
C GLN A 102 8.66 -5.04 -13.57
N LYS A 103 9.31 -4.68 -14.69
CA LYS A 103 10.77 -4.58 -14.79
C LYS A 103 11.31 -3.59 -13.75
N LYS A 104 10.69 -2.41 -13.66
CA LYS A 104 11.01 -1.42 -12.64
C LYS A 104 10.84 -1.98 -11.22
N CYS A 105 9.73 -2.68 -10.94
CA CYS A 105 9.53 -3.30 -9.62
C CYS A 105 10.61 -4.34 -9.29
N PHE A 106 11.06 -5.12 -10.27
CA PHE A 106 12.14 -6.10 -10.06
C PHE A 106 13.46 -5.41 -9.76
N GLU A 107 13.83 -4.38 -10.52
CA GLU A 107 15.05 -3.59 -10.32
C GLU A 107 15.04 -2.87 -8.96
N ASP A 108 13.90 -2.30 -8.58
CA ASP A 108 13.71 -1.62 -7.32
C ASP A 108 13.91 -2.56 -6.11
N VAL A 109 13.31 -3.76 -6.17
CA VAL A 109 13.47 -4.80 -5.15
C VAL A 109 14.90 -5.32 -5.12
N GLU A 110 15.52 -5.52 -6.28
CA GLU A 110 16.93 -5.87 -6.39
C GLU A 110 17.82 -4.84 -5.71
N ASN A 111 17.61 -3.56 -6.02
CA ASN A 111 18.38 -2.47 -5.45
C ASN A 111 18.27 -2.46 -3.92
N ASP A 112 17.06 -2.61 -3.40
CA ASP A 112 16.83 -2.62 -1.97
C ASP A 112 17.44 -3.85 -1.27
N MET A 113 17.54 -4.99 -1.94
CA MET A 113 18.04 -6.25 -1.37
C MET A 113 19.57 -6.43 -1.51
N VAL A 114 20.16 -5.96 -2.61
CA VAL A 114 21.57 -6.19 -2.97
C VAL A 114 22.46 -4.97 -2.73
N TRP A 115 21.96 -3.75 -2.92
CA TRP A 115 22.81 -2.54 -2.89
C TRP A 115 22.60 -1.67 -1.65
N ARG A 116 21.50 -1.86 -0.91
CA ARG A 116 21.23 -1.10 0.33
C ARG A 116 21.66 -1.86 1.57
N SER A 117 22.31 -1.16 2.51
CA SER A 117 22.62 -1.68 3.84
C SER A 117 21.45 -1.57 4.82
N ARG A 118 20.46 -0.72 4.54
CA ARG A 118 19.24 -0.62 5.35
C ARG A 118 18.26 -1.78 5.03
N PRO A 119 17.45 -2.24 5.99
CA PRO A 119 16.37 -3.17 5.72
C PRO A 119 15.40 -2.62 4.65
N MET A 120 14.92 -3.50 3.76
CA MET A 120 13.88 -3.17 2.77
C MET A 120 12.50 -3.09 3.45
N ASP A 121 11.68 -2.10 3.09
CA ASP A 121 10.26 -2.02 3.40
C ASP A 121 9.57 -1.33 2.22
N ARG A 122 9.00 -2.15 1.36
CA ARG A 122 8.50 -1.74 0.05
C ARG A 122 7.10 -2.28 -0.15
N LEU A 123 6.19 -1.37 -0.50
CA LEU A 123 4.84 -1.70 -0.92
C LEU A 123 4.78 -1.78 -2.45
N ILE A 124 4.36 -2.94 -2.97
CA ILE A 124 4.09 -3.14 -4.39
C ILE A 124 2.58 -3.08 -4.60
N CYS A 125 2.12 -2.02 -5.27
CA CYS A 125 0.71 -1.82 -5.62
C CYS A 125 0.44 -2.28 -7.06
N GLY A 126 -0.70 -2.90 -7.29
CA GLY A 126 -1.17 -3.29 -8.62
C GLY A 126 -2.42 -4.14 -8.54
N ASP A 127 -3.17 -4.23 -9.63
CA ASP A 127 -4.43 -4.98 -9.66
C ASP A 127 -4.21 -6.50 -9.69
N VAL A 128 -5.30 -7.25 -9.55
CA VAL A 128 -5.27 -8.72 -9.67
C VAL A 128 -4.75 -9.09 -11.06
N GLY A 129 -3.80 -10.03 -11.12
CA GLY A 129 -3.18 -10.46 -12.38
C GLY A 129 -1.94 -9.68 -12.82
N PHE A 130 -1.58 -8.56 -12.18
CA PHE A 130 -0.43 -7.72 -12.57
C PHE A 130 0.93 -8.30 -12.19
N GLY A 131 1.03 -9.58 -11.83
CA GLY A 131 2.30 -10.24 -11.55
C GLY A 131 2.96 -9.87 -10.22
N LYS A 132 2.23 -9.34 -9.22
CA LYS A 132 2.77 -9.07 -7.88
C LYS A 132 3.44 -10.31 -7.25
N THR A 133 2.85 -11.47 -7.47
CA THR A 133 3.42 -12.75 -7.02
C THR A 133 4.79 -13.01 -7.64
N GLU A 134 5.02 -12.62 -8.90
CA GLU A 134 6.32 -12.78 -9.56
C GLU A 134 7.42 -11.94 -8.89
N VAL A 135 7.09 -10.70 -8.53
CA VAL A 135 8.00 -9.82 -7.78
C VAL A 135 8.39 -10.50 -6.45
N ALA A 136 7.41 -11.03 -5.72
CA ALA A 136 7.65 -11.72 -4.45
C ALA A 136 8.48 -13.00 -4.64
N MET A 137 8.20 -13.81 -5.68
CA MET A 137 8.95 -15.04 -5.96
C MET A 137 10.44 -14.78 -6.17
N ARG A 138 10.78 -13.76 -6.95
CA ARG A 138 12.18 -13.39 -7.21
C ARG A 138 12.87 -12.93 -5.92
N ALA A 139 12.18 -12.16 -5.08
CA ALA A 139 12.69 -11.74 -3.78
C ALA A 139 12.94 -12.93 -2.84
N LEU A 140 11.97 -13.85 -2.73
CA LEU A 140 12.10 -15.06 -1.92
C LEU A 140 13.25 -15.95 -2.40
N PHE A 141 13.33 -16.20 -3.72
CA PHE A 141 14.41 -16.98 -4.32
C PHE A 141 15.77 -16.35 -4.03
N ARG A 142 15.89 -15.03 -4.17
CA ARG A 142 17.12 -14.29 -3.87
C ARG A 142 17.56 -14.46 -2.41
N ALA A 143 16.61 -14.42 -1.46
CA ALA A 143 16.90 -14.64 -0.05
C ALA A 143 17.39 -16.07 0.22
N VAL A 144 16.70 -17.08 -0.32
CA VAL A 144 17.05 -18.50 -0.15
C VAL A 144 18.39 -18.83 -0.81
N ALA A 145 18.66 -18.30 -2.00
CA ALA A 145 19.94 -18.46 -2.69
C ALA A 145 21.12 -17.87 -1.89
N ASN A 146 20.85 -16.86 -1.05
CA ASN A 146 21.81 -16.26 -0.11
C ASN A 146 21.90 -17.01 1.23
N GLY A 147 21.36 -18.24 1.32
CA GLY A 147 21.38 -19.05 2.54
C GLY A 147 20.53 -18.49 3.68
N ARG A 148 19.57 -17.60 3.39
CA ARG A 148 18.61 -17.08 4.37
C ARG A 148 17.30 -17.86 4.29
N GLN A 149 16.53 -17.85 5.38
CA GLN A 149 15.14 -18.28 5.35
C GLN A 149 14.25 -17.16 4.82
N ALA A 150 13.14 -17.53 4.20
CA ALA A 150 12.16 -16.60 3.67
C ALA A 150 10.74 -17.02 4.09
N ALA A 151 9.89 -16.03 4.37
CA ALA A 151 8.50 -16.26 4.79
C ALA A 151 7.56 -15.48 3.88
N LEU A 152 6.44 -16.10 3.50
CA LEU A 152 5.33 -15.46 2.80
C LEU A 152 4.08 -15.61 3.67
N LEU A 153 3.49 -14.49 4.05
CA LEU A 153 2.26 -14.43 4.85
C LEU A 153 1.09 -14.06 3.95
N ALA A 154 -0.05 -14.72 4.15
CA ALA A 154 -1.29 -14.46 3.45
C ALA A 154 -2.45 -14.36 4.46
N PRO A 155 -3.49 -13.54 4.20
CA PRO A 155 -4.53 -13.27 5.19
C PRO A 155 -5.53 -14.41 5.37
N THR A 156 -5.56 -15.38 4.45
CA THR A 156 -6.46 -16.55 4.52
C THR A 156 -5.74 -17.83 4.12
N GLY A 157 -6.19 -18.97 4.64
CA GLY A 157 -5.65 -20.28 4.29
C GLY A 157 -5.78 -20.61 2.80
N VAL A 158 -6.83 -20.13 2.14
CA VAL A 158 -7.02 -20.30 0.68
C VAL A 158 -5.91 -19.59 -0.10
N LEU A 159 -5.60 -18.33 0.23
CA LEU A 159 -4.51 -17.59 -0.42
C LEU A 159 -3.14 -18.21 -0.09
N ALA A 160 -2.92 -18.65 1.15
CA ALA A 160 -1.70 -19.35 1.52
C ALA A 160 -1.50 -20.63 0.69
N ALA A 161 -2.55 -21.44 0.52
CA ALA A 161 -2.51 -22.64 -0.31
C ALA A 161 -2.28 -22.32 -1.80
N GLN A 162 -2.83 -21.22 -2.31
CA GLN A 162 -2.57 -20.76 -3.68
C GLN A 162 -1.10 -20.35 -3.86
N HIS A 163 -0.55 -19.55 -2.95
CA HIS A 163 0.87 -19.17 -2.99
C HIS A 163 1.78 -20.39 -2.89
N PHE A 164 1.50 -21.32 -1.98
CA PHE A 164 2.26 -22.56 -1.82
C PHE A 164 2.34 -23.36 -3.13
N LYS A 165 1.21 -23.57 -3.81
CA LYS A 165 1.17 -24.27 -5.11
C LYS A 165 2.03 -23.58 -6.16
N GLN A 166 2.03 -22.24 -6.20
CA GLN A 166 2.86 -21.50 -7.14
C GLN A 166 4.35 -21.60 -6.79
N ILE A 167 4.69 -21.57 -5.50
CA ILE A 167 6.09 -21.66 -5.03
C ILE A 167 6.66 -23.01 -5.44
N VAL A 168 5.99 -24.11 -5.09
CA VAL A 168 6.41 -25.48 -5.40
C VAL A 168 6.49 -25.75 -6.91
N ARG A 169 5.68 -25.06 -7.71
CA ARG A 169 5.73 -25.21 -9.17
C ARG A 169 6.94 -24.51 -9.80
N ARG A 170 7.44 -23.43 -9.20
CA ARG A 170 8.48 -22.57 -9.79
C ARG A 170 9.87 -22.78 -9.21
N MET A 171 9.97 -23.05 -7.90
CA MET A 171 11.22 -23.31 -7.17
C MET A 171 11.54 -24.79 -7.17
#